data_AF-A0AAE4QZA7-F1
#
_entry.id   AF-A0AAE4QZA7-F1
#
_cell.length_a   1.000
_cell.length_b   1.000
_cell.length_c   1.000
_cell.angle_alpha   90.00
_cell.angle_beta   90.00
_cell.angle_gamma   90.00
#
_symmetry.space_group_name_H-M   'P 1'
#
loop_
_entity.id
_entity.type
_entity.pdbx_description
1 polymer ?
#
loop_
_entity_poly.entity_id
_entity_poly.type
_entity_poly.pdbx_seq_one_letter_code
_entity_poly.pdbx_strand_id
1 'polypeptide(L)'
;MRPGFTTTITILRPTVEEDEFGTDVLDWSEPEPVPVDFMVSVQPLSSSEGPAERPQVVTGWQLISPPGKDLPLRPIDRIRIPSGLVFAVIGDILRFPHPMKPNGVHHVEAMLERVSG
;
A
#
# COMPACT_ATOMS: atom_id res chain seq x y z
N MET A 1 -7.90 21.33 2.37
CA MET A 1 -6.78 20.38 2.17
C MET A 1 -6.01 20.29 3.49
N ARG A 2 -5.80 19.09 4.05
CA ARG A 2 -4.94 18.93 5.23
C ARG A 2 -3.48 18.88 4.75
N PRO A 3 -2.55 19.65 5.32
CA PRO A 3 -1.14 19.59 4.91
C PRO A 3 -0.62 18.15 5.06
N GLY A 4 0.18 17.68 4.10
CA GLY A 4 0.83 16.36 4.11
C GLY A 4 0.09 15.22 3.38
N PHE A 5 -1.18 15.40 2.97
CA PHE A 5 -1.95 14.40 2.21
C PHE A 5 -2.28 14.92 0.81
N THR A 6 -1.39 14.66 -0.14
CA THR A 6 -1.43 15.24 -1.50
C THR A 6 -1.49 14.22 -2.62
N THR A 7 -1.38 12.93 -2.30
CA THR A 7 -1.28 11.86 -3.29
C THR A 7 -2.63 11.15 -3.46
N THR A 8 -3.21 11.22 -4.65
CA THR A 8 -4.32 10.33 -5.03
C THR A 8 -3.77 8.93 -5.30
N ILE A 9 -4.48 7.89 -4.89
CA ILE A 9 -4.09 6.50 -5.16
C ILE A 9 -5.24 5.71 -5.76
N THR A 10 -4.90 4.65 -6.49
CA THR A 10 -5.81 3.56 -6.83
C THR A 10 -5.26 2.31 -6.18
N ILE A 11 -6.09 1.60 -5.41
CA ILE A 11 -5.74 0.26 -4.94
C ILE A 11 -5.95 -0.69 -6.12
N LEU A 12 -4.98 -1.56 -6.38
CA LEU A 12 -5.04 -2.61 -7.39
C LEU A 12 -5.18 -3.93 -6.63
N ARG A 13 -6.33 -4.58 -6.79
CA ARG A 13 -6.62 -5.85 -6.14
C ARG A 13 -6.42 -6.99 -7.13
N PRO A 14 -5.59 -8.00 -6.82
CA PRO A 14 -5.40 -9.11 -7.73
C PRO A 14 -6.66 -9.97 -7.79
N THR A 15 -6.86 -10.62 -8.93
CA THR A 15 -7.74 -11.77 -9.02
C THR A 15 -7.04 -12.99 -8.42
N VAL A 16 -7.82 -13.99 -7.99
CA VAL A 16 -7.29 -15.26 -7.51
C VAL A 16 -7.70 -16.31 -8.52
N GLU A 17 -6.71 -17.00 -9.08
CA GLU A 17 -6.91 -18.13 -9.99
C GLU A 17 -6.41 -19.42 -9.33
N GLU A 18 -7.03 -20.53 -9.67
CA GLU A 18 -6.59 -21.86 -9.21
C GLU A 18 -5.65 -22.46 -10.26
N ASP A 19 -4.47 -22.91 -9.85
CA ASP A 19 -3.54 -23.60 -10.73
C ASP A 19 -3.94 -25.07 -10.99
N GLU A 20 -3.19 -25.77 -11.85
CA GLU A 20 -3.46 -27.18 -12.20
C GLU A 20 -3.39 -28.15 -11.01
N PHE A 21 -2.85 -27.72 -9.87
CA PHE A 21 -2.71 -28.48 -8.64
C PHE A 21 -3.72 -28.07 -7.56
N GLY A 22 -4.62 -27.13 -7.85
CA GLY A 22 -5.61 -26.65 -6.87
C GLY A 22 -5.07 -25.58 -5.92
N THR A 23 -3.97 -24.89 -6.28
CA THR A 23 -3.37 -23.83 -5.47
C THR A 23 -3.85 -22.47 -5.93
N ASP A 24 -4.30 -21.64 -4.99
CA ASP A 24 -4.62 -20.24 -5.24
C ASP A 24 -3.35 -19.44 -5.61
N VAL A 25 -3.34 -18.88 -6.81
CA VAL A 25 -2.30 -17.99 -7.33
C VAL A 25 -2.89 -16.61 -7.56
N LEU A 26 -2.15 -15.57 -7.15
CA LEU A 26 -2.54 -14.18 -7.40
C LEU A 26 -2.27 -13.82 -8.86
N ASP A 27 -3.31 -13.50 -9.60
CA ASP A 27 -3.18 -12.95 -10.95
C ASP A 27 -3.21 -11.42 -10.92
N TRP A 28 -2.21 -10.84 -11.58
CA TRP A 28 -1.97 -9.41 -11.70
C TRP A 28 -2.11 -8.91 -13.15
N SER A 29 -2.59 -9.75 -14.07
CA SER A 29 -2.81 -9.41 -15.47
C SER A 29 -3.92 -8.36 -15.63
N GLU A 30 -5.03 -8.54 -14.90
CA GLU A 30 -6.20 -7.65 -14.91
C GLU A 30 -6.69 -7.33 -13.48
N PRO A 31 -5.88 -6.64 -12.64
CA PRO A 31 -6.27 -6.37 -11.27
C PRO A 31 -7.47 -5.41 -11.20
N GLU A 32 -8.40 -5.67 -10.28
CA GLU A 32 -9.56 -4.83 -10.02
C GLU A 32 -9.12 -3.48 -9.43
N PRO A 33 -9.41 -2.34 -10.10
CA PRO A 33 -9.10 -1.03 -9.57
C PRO A 33 -10.14 -0.62 -8.53
N VAL A 34 -9.69 -0.42 -7.29
CA VAL A 34 -10.50 0.13 -6.20
C VAL A 34 -10.10 1.60 -5.99
N PRO A 35 -10.95 2.57 -6.43
CA PRO A 35 -10.63 3.99 -6.28
C PRO A 35 -10.70 4.43 -4.82
N VAL A 36 -9.77 5.31 -4.43
CA VAL A 36 -9.78 5.97 -3.11
C VAL A 36 -10.23 7.41 -3.30
N ASP A 37 -11.30 7.79 -2.61
CA ASP A 37 -11.99 9.09 -2.75
C ASP A 37 -11.29 10.24 -2.01
N PHE A 38 -10.19 9.96 -1.33
CA PHE A 38 -9.38 10.94 -0.61
C PHE A 38 -7.88 10.78 -0.91
N MET A 39 -7.14 11.87 -0.71
CA MET A 39 -5.68 11.85 -0.84
C MET A 39 -5.03 11.26 0.41
N VAL A 40 -3.91 10.58 0.23
CA VAL A 40 -3.05 10.01 1.28
C VAL A 40 -1.68 10.69 1.27
N SER A 41 -0.84 10.36 2.25
CA SER A 41 0.58 10.64 2.22
C SER A 41 1.32 9.38 1.76
N VAL A 42 2.23 9.52 0.80
CA VAL A 42 3.17 8.47 0.40
C VAL A 42 4.57 9.07 0.49
N GLN A 43 5.38 8.61 1.44
CA GLN A 43 6.71 9.15 1.72
C GLN A 43 7.76 8.04 1.59
N PRO A 44 8.94 8.31 1.01
CA PRO A 44 10.03 7.36 1.05
C PRO A 44 10.51 7.16 2.49
N LEU A 45 10.80 5.92 2.84
CA LEU A 45 11.56 5.56 4.04
C LEU A 45 13.04 5.48 3.66
N SER A 46 13.92 5.86 4.59
CA SER A 46 15.35 5.85 4.35
C SER A 46 15.81 4.48 3.85
N SER A 47 16.59 4.47 2.78
CA SER A 47 17.20 3.26 2.24
C SER A 47 18.31 2.74 3.14
N SER A 48 18.34 1.43 3.40
CA SER A 48 19.53 0.76 3.94
C SER A 48 20.36 0.20 2.79
N GLU A 49 21.68 0.38 2.81
CA GLU A 49 22.59 -0.35 1.94
C GLU A 49 22.77 -1.78 2.45
N GLY A 50 22.55 -2.77 1.59
CA GLY A 50 22.92 -4.16 1.86
C GLY A 50 24.43 -4.36 2.02
N PRO A 51 24.89 -5.53 2.50
CA PRO A 51 26.32 -5.83 2.67
C PRO A 51 27.10 -5.62 1.37
N ALA A 52 28.37 -5.20 1.48
CA ALA A 52 29.20 -4.79 0.35
C ALA A 52 29.34 -5.84 -0.78
N GLU A 53 29.13 -7.11 -0.46
CA GLU A 53 29.17 -8.22 -1.40
C GLU A 53 27.95 -8.25 -2.35
N ARG A 54 26.83 -7.66 -1.93
CA ARG A 54 25.58 -7.44 -2.69
C ARG A 54 24.85 -6.19 -2.17
N PRO A 55 25.22 -4.98 -2.59
CA PRO A 55 24.52 -3.77 -2.18
C PRO A 55 23.09 -3.80 -2.71
N GLN A 56 22.12 -4.03 -1.82
CA GLN A 56 20.71 -3.89 -2.11
C GLN A 56 20.23 -2.59 -1.49
N VAL A 57 19.76 -1.66 -2.32
CA VAL A 57 19.08 -0.45 -1.85
C VAL A 57 17.59 -0.79 -1.78
N VAL A 58 17.11 -1.17 -0.60
CA VAL A 58 15.67 -1.30 -0.36
C VAL A 58 15.14 0.10 -0.08
N THR A 59 14.66 0.78 -1.10
CA THR A 59 13.84 1.98 -0.89
C THR A 59 12.46 1.49 -0.48
N GLY A 60 12.09 1.69 0.78
CA GLY A 60 10.72 1.49 1.24
C GLY A 60 9.92 2.78 1.12
N TRP A 61 8.60 2.68 1.18
CA TRP A 61 7.70 3.82 1.32
C TRP A 61 6.73 3.58 2.47
N GLN A 62 6.30 4.65 3.13
CA GLN A 62 5.21 4.62 4.09
C GLN A 62 3.99 5.30 3.47
N LEU A 63 2.85 4.63 3.58
CA LEU A 63 1.54 5.18 3.26
C LEU A 63 0.81 5.52 4.55
N ILE A 64 0.20 6.71 4.59
CA ILE A 64 -0.61 7.18 5.73
C ILE A 64 -1.93 7.77 5.23
N SER A 65 -3.07 7.31 5.75
CA SER A 65 -4.38 7.91 5.48
C SER A 65 -4.68 9.13 6.38
N PRO A 66 -5.55 10.06 5.95
CA PRO A 66 -5.93 11.19 6.80
C PRO A 66 -6.70 10.76 8.07
N PRO A 67 -6.65 11.56 9.15
CA PRO A 67 -7.47 11.34 10.35
C PRO A 67 -8.98 11.18 10.04
N GLY A 68 -9.60 10.11 10.56
CA GLY A 68 -10.99 9.73 10.34
C GLY A 68 -11.28 9.06 8.99
N LYS A 69 -10.24 8.72 8.20
CA LYS A 69 -10.39 8.02 6.92
C LYS A 69 -9.80 6.61 7.03
N ASP A 70 -10.69 5.62 7.04
CA ASP A 70 -10.28 4.22 6.87
C ASP A 70 -9.92 3.96 5.40
N LEU A 71 -9.00 3.04 5.18
CA LEU A 71 -8.51 2.65 3.87
C LEU A 71 -8.84 1.16 3.66
N PRO A 72 -9.57 0.79 2.59
CA PRO A 72 -9.97 -0.59 2.34
C PRO A 72 -8.83 -1.44 1.74
N LEU A 73 -7.61 -1.21 2.23
CA LEU A 73 -6.38 -1.86 1.82
C LEU A 73 -6.27 -3.25 2.46
N ARG A 74 -5.85 -4.23 1.67
CA ARG A 74 -5.55 -5.61 2.06
C ARG A 74 -4.06 -5.90 1.86
N PRO A 75 -3.47 -6.86 2.60
CA PRO A 75 -2.04 -7.18 2.48
C PRO A 75 -1.62 -7.62 1.06
N ILE A 76 -2.53 -8.26 0.32
CA ILE A 76 -2.30 -8.70 -1.05
C ILE A 76 -2.45 -7.58 -2.09
N ASP A 77 -2.98 -6.42 -1.71
CA ASP A 77 -3.24 -5.35 -2.65
C ASP A 77 -1.93 -4.65 -3.06
N ARG A 78 -1.93 -4.07 -4.26
CA ARG A 78 -0.94 -3.07 -4.69
C ARG A 78 -1.58 -1.69 -4.69
N ILE A 79 -0.78 -0.63 -4.74
CA ILE A 79 -1.26 0.73 -4.98
C ILE A 79 -0.59 1.34 -6.19
N ARG A 80 -1.33 2.12 -6.96
CA ARG A 80 -0.84 2.93 -8.07
C ARG A 80 -0.99 4.41 -7.73
N ILE A 81 0.08 5.17 -7.91
CA ILE A 81 0.08 6.63 -7.76
C ILE A 81 -0.02 7.33 -9.14
N PRO A 82 -0.29 8.65 -9.21
CA PRO A 82 -0.60 9.32 -10.48
C PRO A 82 0.55 9.33 -11.50
N SER A 83 1.80 9.17 -11.05
CA SER A 83 2.97 9.02 -11.94
C SER A 83 3.05 7.65 -12.63
N GLY A 84 2.12 6.73 -12.35
CA GLY A 84 2.12 5.37 -12.89
C GLY A 84 2.96 4.37 -12.10
N LEU A 85 3.68 4.81 -11.06
CA LEU A 85 4.42 3.88 -10.20
C LEU A 85 3.46 2.99 -9.39
N VAL A 86 3.84 1.72 -9.27
CA VAL A 86 3.10 0.69 -8.52
C VAL A 86 3.93 0.23 -7.34
N PHE A 87 3.27 0.09 -6.19
CA PHE A 87 3.87 -0.39 -4.96
C PHE A 87 3.08 -1.56 -4.40
N ALA A 88 3.77 -2.57 -3.90
CA ALA A 88 3.17 -3.66 -3.14
C ALA A 88 3.10 -3.28 -1.67
N VAL A 89 2.03 -3.69 -0.99
CA VAL A 89 1.97 -3.63 0.47
C VAL A 89 2.91 -4.69 1.03
N ILE A 90 3.74 -4.28 1.99
CA ILE A 90 4.66 -5.16 2.71
C ILE A 90 4.33 -5.14 4.19
N GLY A 91 4.32 -6.32 4.82
CA GLY A 91 4.00 -6.47 6.23
C GLY A 91 2.54 -6.11 6.57
N ASP A 92 2.34 -5.66 7.81
CA ASP A 92 1.02 -5.44 8.37
C ASP A 92 0.43 -4.08 8.01
N ILE A 93 -0.90 -4.05 7.85
CA ILE A 93 -1.67 -2.82 7.69
C ILE A 93 -2.21 -2.43 9.07
N LEU A 94 -1.69 -1.32 9.60
CA LEU A 94 -2.05 -0.85 10.93
C LEU A 94 -3.24 0.10 10.82
N ARG A 95 -4.31 -0.21 11.55
CA ARG A 95 -5.49 0.65 11.70
C ARG A 95 -5.50 1.24 13.09
N PHE A 96 -5.05 2.48 13.23
CA PHE A 96 -4.96 3.14 14.52
C PHE A 96 -6.36 3.53 15.01
N PRO A 97 -6.74 3.20 16.26
CA PRO A 97 -8.06 3.50 16.78
C PRO A 97 -8.27 5.00 16.99
N HIS A 98 -9.50 5.47 16.80
CA HIS A 98 -9.87 6.87 17.01
C HIS A 98 -9.99 7.17 18.51
N PRO A 99 -9.27 8.18 19.05
CA PRO A 99 -9.20 8.42 20.49
C PRO A 99 -10.55 8.82 21.11
N MET A 100 -11.45 9.39 20.30
CA MET A 100 -12.75 9.90 20.75
C MET A 100 -13.97 9.16 20.16
N LYS A 101 -13.78 8.18 19.27
CA LYS A 101 -14.89 7.50 18.58
C LYS A 101 -14.72 5.99 18.77
N PRO A 102 -15.54 5.35 19.63
CA PRO A 102 -15.50 3.90 19.81
C PRO A 102 -15.60 3.19 18.46
N ASN A 103 -14.73 2.20 18.22
CA ASN A 103 -14.61 1.43 16.97
C ASN A 103 -14.29 2.26 15.70
N GLY A 104 -13.99 3.56 15.84
CA GLY A 104 -13.55 4.38 14.72
C GLY A 104 -12.08 4.17 14.40
N VAL A 105 -11.70 4.33 13.13
CA VAL A 105 -10.30 4.39 12.70
C VAL A 105 -9.85 5.86 12.69
N HIS A 106 -8.75 6.16 13.38
CA HIS A 106 -8.06 7.44 13.26
C HIS A 106 -7.35 7.51 11.92
N HIS A 107 -6.43 6.61 11.63
CA HIS A 107 -5.74 6.56 10.34
C HIS A 107 -5.24 5.14 10.10
N VAL A 108 -4.87 4.90 8.85
CA VAL A 108 -4.26 3.65 8.39
C VAL A 108 -2.82 3.95 8.01
N GLU A 109 -1.91 3.08 8.45
CA GLU A 109 -0.53 3.07 7.99
C GLU A 109 -0.19 1.73 7.34
N ALA A 110 0.59 1.79 6.27
CA ALA A 110 1.12 0.62 5.59
C ALA A 110 2.53 0.88 5.08
N MET A 111 3.37 -0.15 5.11
CA MET A 111 4.67 -0.14 4.49
C MET A 111 4.52 -0.62 3.05
N LEU A 112 5.30 -0.03 2.15
CA LEU A 112 5.22 -0.25 0.72
C LEU A 112 6.61 -0.50 0.14
N GLU A 113 6.68 -1.36 -0.87
CA GLU A 113 7.87 -1.54 -1.71
C GLU A 113 7.50 -1.30 -3.17
N ARG A 114 8.39 -0.64 -3.92
CA ARG A 114 8.16 -0.41 -5.35
C ARG A 114 8.24 -1.74 -6.10
N VAL A 115 7.20 -2.04 -6.88
CA VAL A 115 7.24 -3.15 -7.82
C VAL A 115 8.14 -2.74 -9.00
N SER A 116 9.24 -3.46 -9.18
CA SER A 116 10.03 -3.42 -10.41
C SER A 116 9.68 -4.65 -11.23
N GLY A 117 9.26 -4.43 -12.47
CA GLY A 117 9.09 -5.48 -13.47
C GLY A 117 10.41 -5.76 -14.16
#